data_AF-A0A2I4B1W8-F1
#
_entry.id   AF-A0A2I4B1W8-F1
#
_cell.length_a   1.000
_cell.length_b   1.000
_cell.length_c   1.000
_cell.angle_alpha   90.00
_cell.angle_beta   90.00
_cell.angle_gamma   90.00
#
_symmetry.space_group_name_H-M   'P 1'
#
loop_
_entity.id
_entity.type
_entity.pdbx_description
1 polymer ?
#
loop_
_entity_poly.entity_id
_entity_poly.type
_entity_poly.pdbx_seq_one_letter_code
_entity_poly.pdbx_strand_id
1 'polypeptide(L)'
;MSYEQGLPVSQEAASGPGLAFITYPRAVAMMPFPQIWAKCFFIMLILLGADTQFVSLECLMTSVTDMFPSTLRKAHRRELLLLCLCTVCFLLGLLLVTEGALYFLQPLISIFCSGNTLLLLSVCQSIAIGWIYGADLYDNIEDMTGCLSSVASDEENRAALSS
;
A
#
# COMPACT_ATOMS: atom_id res chain seq x y z
N MET A 1 29.06 5.03 8.92
CA MET A 1 29.55 3.66 8.62
C MET A 1 30.58 3.67 7.49
N SER A 2 30.28 4.18 6.29
CA SER A 2 31.26 4.25 5.19
C SER A 2 32.58 4.99 5.54
N TYR A 3 32.52 6.08 6.30
CA TYR A 3 33.71 6.81 6.77
C TYR A 3 34.50 6.06 7.87
N GLU A 4 33.81 5.29 8.72
CA GLU A 4 34.39 4.59 9.89
C GLU A 4 34.87 3.17 9.56
N GLN A 5 34.32 2.52 8.52
CA GLN A 5 34.61 1.13 8.16
C GLN A 5 35.47 1.00 6.89
N GLY A 6 35.75 2.10 6.19
CA GLY A 6 36.61 2.11 5.00
C GLY A 6 36.08 1.30 3.81
N LEU A 7 34.81 0.89 3.86
CA LEU A 7 34.15 0.10 2.81
C LEU A 7 33.41 1.03 1.84
N PRO A 8 33.40 0.71 0.53
CA PRO A 8 32.68 1.50 -0.45
C PRO A 8 31.17 1.48 -0.16
N VAL A 9 30.51 2.64 -0.28
CA VAL A 9 29.07 2.82 0.01
C VAL A 9 28.19 1.85 -0.79
N SER A 10 28.65 1.41 -1.97
CA SER A 10 27.96 0.45 -2.83
C SER A 10 27.86 -0.97 -2.25
N GLN A 11 28.75 -1.35 -1.32
CA GLN A 11 28.67 -2.66 -0.64
C GLN A 11 27.66 -2.67 0.52
N GLU A 12 27.39 -1.51 1.14
CA GLU A 12 26.44 -1.40 2.25
C GLU A 12 25.02 -1.03 1.81
N ALA A 13 24.88 -0.44 0.61
CA ALA A 13 23.60 -0.05 0.00
C ALA A 13 22.92 -1.21 -0.75
N ALA A 14 22.90 -2.41 -0.18
CA ALA A 14 22.13 -3.51 -0.73
C ALA A 14 20.62 -3.22 -0.55
N SER A 15 19.92 -2.88 -1.64
CA SER A 15 18.48 -2.64 -1.63
C SER A 15 17.70 -3.88 -1.16
N GLY A 16 16.71 -3.67 -0.29
CA GLY A 16 15.81 -4.72 0.18
C GLY A 16 15.77 -4.89 1.71
N PRO A 17 15.15 -5.97 2.22
CA PRO A 17 15.00 -6.20 3.65
C PRO A 17 16.34 -6.32 4.40
N GLY A 18 17.40 -6.76 3.73
CA GLY A 18 18.76 -6.80 4.31
C GLY A 18 19.29 -5.42 4.73
N LEU A 19 18.88 -4.34 4.06
CA LEU A 19 19.27 -2.98 4.45
C LEU A 19 18.74 -2.62 5.84
N ALA A 20 17.45 -2.85 6.07
CA ALA A 20 16.76 -2.48 7.30
C ALA A 20 17.17 -3.37 8.49
N PHE A 21 17.53 -4.64 8.26
CA PHE A 21 17.82 -5.60 9.32
C PHE A 21 19.31 -5.89 9.54
N ILE A 22 20.21 -5.49 8.63
CA ILE A 22 21.66 -5.71 8.76
C ILE A 22 22.40 -4.38 8.78
N THR A 23 22.22 -3.55 7.76
CA THR A 23 22.94 -2.28 7.65
C THR A 23 22.47 -1.28 8.71
N TYR A 24 21.16 -1.06 8.86
CA TYR A 24 20.64 -0.08 9.83
C TYR A 24 20.99 -0.36 11.30
N PRO A 25 20.85 -1.58 11.84
CA PRO A 25 21.26 -1.88 13.22
C PRO A 25 22.76 -1.68 13.43
N ARG A 26 23.59 -1.98 12.42
CA ARG A 26 25.03 -1.73 12.44
C ARG A 26 25.33 -0.23 12.50
N ALA A 27 24.52 0.61 11.85
CA ALA A 27 24.63 2.07 11.92
C ALA A 27 24.29 2.59 13.32
N VAL A 28 23.19 2.09 13.87
CA VAL A 28 22.66 2.50 15.18
C VAL A 28 23.62 2.13 16.31
N ALA A 29 24.33 1.01 16.18
CA ALA A 29 25.35 0.59 17.14
C ALA A 29 26.54 1.56 17.25
N MET A 30 26.79 2.39 16.22
CA MET A 30 27.87 3.39 16.22
C MET A 30 27.46 4.75 16.80
N MET A 31 26.18 4.95 17.11
CA MET A 31 25.67 6.20 17.68
C MET A 31 25.83 6.22 19.22
N PRO A 32 26.00 7.40 19.84
CA PRO A 32 25.96 7.50 21.29
C PRO A 32 24.57 7.08 21.81
N PHE A 33 24.56 6.27 22.89
CA PHE A 33 23.35 5.66 23.47
C PHE A 33 22.55 4.74 22.51
N PRO A 34 23.18 3.66 21.97
CA PRO A 34 22.58 2.82 20.92
C PRO A 34 21.27 2.11 21.34
N GLN A 35 21.07 1.89 22.64
CA GLN A 35 19.90 1.21 23.18
C GLN A 35 18.58 1.95 22.95
N ILE A 36 18.60 3.29 22.98
CA ILE A 36 17.39 4.11 22.76
C ILE A 36 17.07 4.14 21.26
N TRP A 37 18.09 4.40 20.44
CA TRP A 37 17.96 4.46 18.99
C TRP A 37 17.50 3.13 18.38
N ALA A 38 17.99 2.00 18.89
CA ALA A 38 17.56 0.68 18.43
C ALA A 38 16.07 0.43 18.72
N LYS A 39 15.59 0.76 19.94
CA LYS A 39 14.18 0.62 20.31
C LYS A 39 13.27 1.47 19.42
N CYS A 40 13.62 2.75 19.23
CA CYS A 40 12.85 3.65 18.37
C CYS A 40 12.78 3.15 16.92
N PHE A 41 13.89 2.63 16.39
CA PHE A 41 13.96 2.11 15.03
C PHE A 41 13.06 0.86 14.83
N PHE A 42 13.13 -0.11 15.73
CA PHE A 42 12.29 -1.30 15.62
C PHE A 42 10.80 -0.99 15.85
N ILE A 43 10.45 -0.09 16.77
CA ILE A 43 9.06 0.36 16.96
C ILE A 43 8.55 1.01 15.67
N MET A 44 9.34 1.88 15.04
CA MET A 44 8.98 2.50 13.76
C MET A 44 8.72 1.45 12.68
N LEU A 45 9.59 0.45 12.55
CA LEU A 45 9.41 -0.64 11.57
C LEU A 45 8.14 -1.46 11.84
N ILE A 46 7.84 -1.76 13.11
CA ILE A 46 6.63 -2.50 13.50
C ILE A 46 5.37 -1.68 13.20
N LEU A 47 5.36 -0.39 13.56
CA LEU A 47 4.22 0.49 13.28
C LEU A 47 3.98 0.65 11.78
N LEU A 48 5.05 0.84 11.00
CA LEU A 48 4.95 0.92 9.53
C LEU A 48 4.36 -0.35 8.91
N GLY A 49 4.80 -1.52 9.38
CA GLY A 49 4.26 -2.81 8.95
C GLY A 49 2.82 -3.04 9.42
N ALA A 50 2.51 -2.68 10.66
CA ALA A 50 1.17 -2.85 11.22
C ALA A 50 0.13 -1.97 10.51
N ASP A 51 0.42 -0.68 10.33
CA ASP A 51 -0.50 0.27 9.69
C ASP A 51 -0.84 -0.17 8.25
N THR A 52 0.17 -0.57 7.48
CA THR A 52 -0.03 -1.05 6.10
C THR A 52 -0.82 -2.35 6.06
N GLN A 53 -0.61 -3.26 7.00
CA GLN A 53 -1.36 -4.51 7.07
C GLN A 53 -2.83 -4.28 7.45
N PHE A 54 -3.11 -3.34 8.37
CA PHE A 54 -4.49 -2.99 8.75
C PHE A 54 -5.27 -2.40 7.58
N VAL A 55 -4.68 -1.44 6.85
CA VAL A 55 -5.32 -0.87 5.65
C VAL A 55 -5.59 -1.94 4.60
N SER A 56 -4.63 -2.84 4.39
CA SER A 56 -4.77 -3.92 3.40
C SER A 56 -5.91 -4.89 3.77
N LEU A 57 -6.00 -5.30 5.03
CA LEU A 57 -7.07 -6.18 5.51
C LEU A 57 -8.44 -5.51 5.43
N GLU A 58 -8.54 -4.23 5.79
CA GLU A 58 -9.80 -3.48 5.71
C GLU A 58 -10.27 -3.30 4.26
N CYS A 59 -9.34 -3.00 3.33
CA CYS A 59 -9.65 -2.91 1.89
C CYS A 59 -10.15 -4.25 1.32
N LEU A 60 -9.48 -5.36 1.66
CA LEU A 60 -9.92 -6.70 1.22
C LEU A 60 -11.29 -7.05 1.78
N MET A 61 -11.50 -6.78 3.07
CA MET A 61 -12.76 -7.05 3.76
C MET A 61 -13.91 -6.23 3.15
N THR A 62 -13.67 -4.94 2.89
CA THR A 62 -14.66 -4.04 2.27
C THR A 62 -14.98 -4.50 0.85
N SER A 63 -13.96 -4.77 0.04
CA SER A 63 -14.12 -5.25 -1.34
C SER A 63 -14.94 -6.55 -1.42
N VAL A 64 -14.68 -7.51 -0.54
CA VAL A 64 -15.44 -8.78 -0.49
C VAL A 64 -16.88 -8.53 -0.04
N THR A 65 -17.10 -7.61 0.89
CA THR A 65 -18.44 -7.25 1.39
C THR A 65 -19.27 -6.55 0.31
N ASP A 66 -18.63 -5.69 -0.49
CA ASP A 66 -19.28 -4.96 -1.58
C ASP A 66 -19.67 -5.87 -2.75
N MET A 67 -18.93 -6.96 -3.00
CA MET A 67 -19.27 -7.95 -4.03
C MET A 67 -20.48 -8.83 -3.66
N PHE A 68 -20.74 -9.08 -2.36
CA PHE A 68 -21.82 -9.95 -1.91
C PHE A 68 -22.74 -9.27 -0.87
N PRO A 69 -23.42 -8.16 -1.24
CA PRO A 69 -24.20 -7.36 -0.30
C PRO A 69 -25.42 -8.12 0.25
N SER A 70 -25.96 -9.09 -0.49
CA SER A 70 -27.16 -9.84 -0.12
C SER A 70 -26.92 -10.93 0.92
N THR A 71 -25.73 -11.54 0.94
CA THR A 71 -25.41 -12.67 1.85
C THR A 71 -24.58 -12.24 3.06
N LEU A 72 -23.84 -11.12 2.97
CA LEU A 72 -22.86 -10.68 3.99
C LEU A 72 -23.33 -9.56 4.93
N ARG A 73 -24.49 -8.94 4.69
CA ARG A 73 -25.01 -7.84 5.53
C ARG A 73 -25.43 -8.24 6.95
N LYS A 74 -25.42 -9.54 7.30
CA LYS A 74 -25.65 -9.99 8.69
C LYS A 74 -24.34 -9.84 9.48
N ALA A 75 -24.37 -9.01 10.54
CA ALA A 75 -23.21 -8.65 11.37
C ALA A 75 -22.32 -9.84 11.79
N HIS A 76 -22.94 -10.98 12.12
CA HIS A 76 -22.22 -12.18 12.56
C HIS A 76 -21.39 -12.86 11.44
N ARG A 77 -21.78 -12.73 10.16
CA ARG A 77 -21.02 -13.33 9.04
C ARG A 77 -19.80 -12.50 8.66
N ARG A 78 -19.85 -11.19 8.89
CA ARG A 78 -18.74 -10.27 8.64
C ARG A 78 -17.56 -10.56 9.56
N GLU A 79 -17.84 -10.80 10.83
CA GLU A 79 -16.83 -11.22 11.81
C GLU A 79 -16.22 -12.59 11.44
N LEU A 80 -17.06 -13.53 10.98
CA LEU A 80 -16.61 -14.84 10.55
C LEU A 80 -15.75 -14.78 9.28
N LEU A 81 -16.04 -13.88 8.35
CA LEU A 81 -15.18 -13.60 7.19
C LEU A 81 -13.82 -13.04 7.61
N LEU A 82 -13.80 -12.08 8.54
CA LEU A 82 -12.56 -11.51 9.05
C LEU A 82 -11.71 -12.60 9.72
N LEU A 83 -12.33 -13.45 10.54
CA LEU A 83 -11.66 -14.58 11.18
C LEU A 83 -11.12 -15.57 10.14
N CYS A 84 -11.90 -15.89 9.11
CA CYS A 84 -11.47 -16.74 8.00
C CYS A 84 -10.27 -16.14 7.25
N LEU A 85 -10.35 -14.86 6.87
CA LEU A 85 -9.27 -14.15 6.17
C LEU A 85 -8.00 -14.10 7.02
N CYS A 86 -8.12 -13.75 8.30
CA CYS A 86 -7.00 -13.72 9.23
C CYS A 86 -6.38 -15.12 9.41
N THR A 87 -7.20 -16.17 9.47
CA THR A 87 -6.72 -17.56 9.54
C THR A 87 -5.94 -17.95 8.30
N VAL A 88 -6.43 -17.62 7.10
CA VAL A 88 -5.73 -17.88 5.83
C VAL A 88 -4.42 -17.10 5.77
N CYS A 89 -4.43 -15.80 6.11
CA CYS A 89 -3.21 -14.98 6.17
C CYS A 89 -2.20 -15.53 7.19
N PHE A 90 -2.65 -16.05 8.34
CA PHE A 90 -1.79 -16.67 9.34
C PHE A 90 -1.16 -17.97 8.83
N LEU A 91 -1.92 -18.82 8.14
CA LEU A 91 -1.39 -20.06 7.54
C LEU A 91 -0.36 -19.76 6.45
N LEU A 92 -0.58 -18.75 5.61
CA LEU A 92 0.40 -18.28 4.63
C LEU A 92 1.63 -17.69 5.32
N GLY A 93 1.44 -16.91 6.39
CA GLY A 93 2.51 -16.36 7.21
C GLY A 93 3.39 -17.44 7.85
N LEU A 94 2.81 -18.57 8.27
CA LEU A 94 3.57 -19.71 8.80
C LEU A 94 4.54 -20.29 7.77
N LEU A 95 4.17 -20.34 6.49
CA LEU A 95 5.08 -20.79 5.42
C LEU A 95 6.31 -19.86 5.32
N LEU A 96 6.14 -18.57 5.56
CA LEU A 96 7.21 -17.56 5.55
C LEU A 96 8.11 -17.61 6.79
N VAL A 97 7.76 -18.34 7.85
CA VAL A 97 8.61 -18.52 9.05
C VAL A 97 9.50 -19.76 8.93
N THR A 98 9.20 -20.67 7.99
CA THR A 98 10.02 -21.89 7.80
C THR A 98 11.41 -21.57 7.26
N GLU A 99 12.39 -22.45 7.49
CA GLU A 99 13.77 -22.32 6.96
C GLU A 99 13.83 -22.18 5.43
N GLY A 100 12.78 -22.63 4.73
CA GLY A 100 12.63 -22.50 3.28
C GLY A 100 12.05 -21.17 2.81
N ALA A 101 11.76 -20.22 3.71
CA ALA A 101 11.00 -19.01 3.41
C ALA A 101 11.62 -18.18 2.28
N LEU A 102 12.95 -18.07 2.21
CA LEU A 102 13.62 -17.30 1.16
C LEU A 102 13.33 -17.84 -0.26
N TYR A 103 13.19 -19.16 -0.41
CA TYR A 103 12.84 -19.78 -1.69
C TYR A 103 11.42 -19.44 -2.14
N PHE A 104 10.49 -19.27 -1.20
CA PHE A 104 9.11 -18.86 -1.48
C PHE A 104 8.97 -17.33 -1.61
N LEU A 105 9.64 -16.57 -0.74
CA LEU A 105 9.57 -15.11 -0.70
C LEU A 105 10.15 -14.45 -1.94
N GLN A 106 11.27 -14.97 -2.46
CA GLN A 106 11.97 -14.30 -3.56
C GLN A 106 11.16 -14.26 -4.86
N PRO A 107 10.50 -15.35 -5.31
CA PRO A 107 9.54 -15.30 -6.41
C PRO A 107 8.33 -14.41 -6.11
N LEU A 108 7.73 -14.52 -4.92
CA LEU A 108 6.55 -13.73 -4.55
C LEU A 108 6.84 -12.23 -4.63
N ILE A 109 7.91 -11.76 -3.99
CA ILE A 109 8.34 -10.36 -4.04
C ILE A 109 8.62 -9.94 -5.48
N SER A 110 9.28 -10.79 -6.28
CA SER A 110 9.58 -10.44 -7.66
C SER A 110 8.32 -10.28 -8.52
N ILE A 111 7.27 -11.06 -8.29
CA ILE A 111 6.01 -10.97 -9.04
C ILE A 111 5.18 -9.78 -8.53
N PHE A 112 4.96 -9.68 -7.22
CA PHE A 112 4.10 -8.64 -6.62
C PHE A 112 4.74 -7.25 -6.60
N CYS A 113 6.05 -7.16 -6.36
CA CYS A 113 6.80 -5.90 -6.41
C CYS A 113 7.44 -5.65 -7.79
N SER A 114 7.10 -6.44 -8.82
CA SER A 114 7.53 -6.10 -10.18
C SER A 114 6.86 -4.80 -10.61
N GLY A 115 7.67 -3.76 -10.83
CA GLY A 115 7.19 -2.48 -11.36
C GLY A 115 6.39 -2.65 -12.66
N ASN A 116 6.77 -3.62 -13.50
CA ASN A 116 6.06 -3.90 -14.75
C ASN A 116 4.60 -4.32 -14.54
N THR A 117 4.30 -5.15 -13.53
CA THR A 117 2.92 -5.60 -13.26
C THR A 117 2.07 -4.47 -12.70
N LEU A 118 2.63 -3.66 -11.79
CA LEU A 118 1.94 -2.49 -11.23
C LEU A 118 1.67 -1.41 -12.30
N LEU A 119 2.64 -1.17 -13.18
CA LEU A 119 2.48 -0.22 -14.30
C LEU A 119 1.39 -0.70 -15.26
N LEU A 120 1.39 -1.98 -15.63
CA LEU A 120 0.35 -2.53 -16.49
C LEU A 120 -1.04 -2.40 -15.85
N LEU A 121 -1.18 -2.74 -14.56
CA LEU A 121 -2.44 -2.61 -13.84
C LEU A 121 -2.93 -1.16 -13.80
N SER A 122 -2.03 -0.21 -13.52
CA SER A 122 -2.36 1.22 -13.48
C SER A 122 -2.79 1.76 -14.86
N VAL A 123 -2.11 1.37 -15.94
CA VAL A 123 -2.49 1.75 -17.30
C VAL A 123 -3.86 1.17 -17.66
N CYS A 124 -4.11 -0.11 -17.35
CA CYS A 124 -5.42 -0.73 -17.58
C CYS A 124 -6.55 -0.03 -16.81
N GLN A 125 -6.33 0.33 -15.54
CA GLN A 125 -7.31 1.09 -14.75
C GLN A 125 -7.59 2.47 -15.35
N SER A 126 -6.55 3.21 -15.74
CA SER A 126 -6.71 4.53 -16.37
C SER A 126 -7.42 4.45 -17.72
N ILE A 127 -7.15 3.43 -18.54
CA ILE A 127 -7.86 3.22 -19.81
C ILE A 127 -9.32 2.84 -19.56
N ALA A 128 -9.60 1.96 -18.58
CA ALA A 128 -10.96 1.58 -18.25
C ALA A 128 -11.79 2.77 -17.78
N ILE A 129 -11.25 3.61 -16.89
CA ILE A 129 -11.94 4.81 -16.40
C ILE A 129 -12.07 5.85 -17.53
N GLY A 130 -10.97 6.14 -18.24
CA GLY A 130 -10.93 7.20 -19.24
C GLY A 130 -11.72 6.90 -20.51
N TRP A 131 -11.75 5.64 -20.97
CA TRP A 131 -12.34 5.28 -22.27
C TRP A 131 -13.62 4.45 -22.15
N ILE A 132 -13.71 3.52 -21.18
CA ILE A 132 -14.89 2.64 -21.04
C ILE A 132 -15.99 3.32 -20.22
N TYR A 133 -15.62 3.97 -19.10
CA TYR A 133 -16.59 4.69 -18.27
C TYR A 133 -16.90 6.08 -18.84
N GLY A 134 -15.91 6.76 -19.43
CA GLY A 134 -16.13 7.93 -20.29
C GLY A 134 -16.82 9.12 -19.61
N ALA A 135 -17.69 9.81 -20.36
CA ALA A 135 -18.32 11.08 -19.97
C ALA A 135 -19.15 10.99 -18.67
N ASP A 136 -19.67 9.80 -18.33
CA ASP A 136 -20.42 9.57 -17.09
C ASP A 136 -19.57 9.84 -15.83
N LEU A 137 -18.23 9.84 -15.91
CA LEU A 137 -17.35 10.22 -14.81
C LEU A 137 -17.54 11.69 -14.41
N TYR A 138 -17.73 12.57 -15.39
CA TYR A 138 -17.87 14.01 -15.18
C TYR A 138 -19.13 14.31 -14.39
N ASP A 139 -20.26 13.71 -14.80
CA ASP A 139 -21.55 13.85 -14.14
C ASP A 139 -21.51 13.32 -12.69
N ASN A 140 -20.86 12.17 -12.46
CA ASN A 140 -20.70 11.63 -11.11
C ASN A 140 -19.82 12.50 -10.20
N ILE A 141 -18.76 13.11 -10.75
CA ILE A 141 -17.91 14.04 -9.99
C ILE A 141 -18.68 15.31 -9.66
N GLU A 142 -19.49 15.82 -10.58
CA GLU A 142 -20.36 16.97 -10.37
C GLU A 142 -21.40 16.69 -9.27
N ASP A 143 -22.07 15.53 -9.31
CA ASP A 143 -23.03 15.12 -8.28
C ASP A 143 -22.38 14.94 -6.89
N MET A 144 -21.13 14.47 -6.83
CA MET A 144 -20.40 14.26 -5.57
C MET A 144 -19.83 15.54 -4.95
N THR A 145 -19.34 16.47 -5.77
CA THR A 145 -18.66 17.69 -5.28
C THR A 145 -19.54 18.93 -5.32
N GLY A 146 -20.63 18.93 -6.11
CA GLY A 146 -21.58 20.04 -6.23
C GLY A 146 -21.00 21.32 -6.82
N CYS A 147 -19.76 21.32 -7.31
CA CYS A 147 -19.01 22.55 -7.67
C CYS A 147 -18.81 22.77 -9.18
N LEU A 148 -19.08 21.78 -10.03
CA LEU A 148 -18.71 21.86 -11.45
C LEU A 148 -19.64 22.77 -12.25
N SER A 149 -20.94 22.78 -11.94
CA SER A 149 -21.91 23.75 -12.44
C SER A 149 -21.65 25.19 -11.97
N SER A 150 -21.01 25.41 -10.82
CA SER A 150 -20.71 26.77 -10.34
C SER A 150 -19.57 27.42 -11.12
N VAL A 151 -18.58 26.65 -11.57
CA VAL A 151 -17.45 27.17 -12.36
C VAL A 151 -17.87 27.40 -13.82
N ALA A 152 -18.66 26.48 -14.39
CA ALA A 152 -19.19 26.65 -15.75
C ALA A 152 -20.15 27.84 -15.86
N SER A 153 -21.01 28.05 -14.85
CA SER A 153 -21.91 29.21 -14.81
C SER A 153 -21.18 30.53 -14.53
N ASP A 154 -20.10 30.55 -13.75
CA ASP A 154 -19.27 31.76 -13.58
C ASP A 154 -18.45 32.10 -14.84
N GLU A 155 -18.02 31.11 -15.61
CA GLU A 155 -17.26 31.32 -16.86
C GLU A 155 -18.18 31.80 -17.99
N GLU A 156 -19.39 31.24 -18.11
CA GLU A 156 -20.41 31.70 -19.06
C GLU A 156 -20.94 33.10 -18.72
N ASN A 157 -21.12 33.42 -17.43
CA ASN A 157 -21.55 34.75 -16.99
C ASN A 157 -20.43 35.81 -17.14
N ARG A 158 -19.15 35.43 -16.97
CA ARG A 158 -18.00 36.30 -17.31
C ARG A 158 -17.85 36.52 -18.80
N ALA A 159 -18.11 35.52 -19.64
CA ALA A 159 -18.09 35.65 -21.09
C ALA A 159 -19.21 36.59 -21.58
N ALA A 160 -20.42 36.47 -21.03
CA ALA A 160 -21.56 37.34 -21.37
C ALA A 160 -21.41 38.80 -20.90
N LEU A 161 -20.63 39.05 -19.84
CA LEU A 161 -20.31 40.42 -19.36
C LEU A 161 -19.15 41.08 -20.13
N SER A 162 -18.49 40.36 -21.03
CA SER A 162 -17.36 40.84 -21.84
C SER A 162 -17.70 41.12 -23.32
N SER A 163 -18.97 40.92 -23.72
CA SER A 163 -19.54 41.26 -25.03
C SER A 163 -20.53 42.41 -24.94
#